data_AF-A0A1H8BJX9-F1
#
_entry.id   AF-A0A1H8BJX9-F1
#
_cell.length_a   1.000
_cell.length_b   1.000
_cell.length_c   1.000
_cell.angle_alpha   90.00
_cell.angle_beta   90.00
_cell.angle_gamma   90.00
#
_symmetry.space_group_name_H-M   'P 1'
#
loop_
_entity.id
_entity.type
_entity.pdbx_description
1 polymer ?
#
loop_
_entity_poly.entity_id
_entity_poly.type
_entity_poly.pdbx_seq_one_letter_code
_entity_poly.pdbx_strand_id
1 'polypeptide(L)'
;MPEASPLSGRSCERLVQQLGGRAGTAAAVSWAHAVAVARHAATHGLLDTRLPEGADETLRLLDQLAGAHPALAGFGDPQVVTARTSQLTAQQWGQANAFWAQTAVTEDRARMDGYVLGDAYQALSAEARASRALCQTPPWVARLLLDLALEPAIEEVGPGQVRMIDPSCGTGHILVAAFHHVRAFAPRGRAGGWPAPAHLAVERALRAVSGVDLDPYAALLTRYRLLAGAAVALRCRLDQVPRDWAVQVASADALLDEQEPLLLRGQYDAVVGNPPYIAVRDSATRDRIRRRYAQVCSGKYSLALPFFALMTDLARPGGHIAQLTANSFMKREFGKKFVEQYLPALDLTWVIDSSGAYI
;
A
#
# COMPACT_ATOMS: atom_id res chain seq x y z
N MET A 1 12.71 14.65 25.64
CA MET A 1 13.03 13.41 24.89
C MET A 1 13.82 13.81 23.67
N PRO A 2 14.88 13.10 23.27
CA PRO A 2 15.57 13.41 22.02
C PRO A 2 14.59 13.32 20.85
N GLU A 3 14.63 14.29 19.93
CA GLU A 3 13.83 14.26 18.71
C GLU A 3 14.16 13.00 17.91
N ALA A 4 13.12 12.28 17.49
CA ALA A 4 13.29 11.10 16.66
C ALA A 4 13.92 11.51 15.32
N SER A 5 14.93 10.78 14.88
CA SER A 5 15.59 11.06 13.60
C SER A 5 14.69 10.61 12.44
N PRO A 6 14.54 11.41 11.37
CA PRO A 6 13.78 10.99 10.20
C PRO A 6 14.42 9.77 9.53
N LEU A 7 13.58 8.89 8.97
CA LEU A 7 14.02 7.75 8.18
C LEU A 7 14.83 8.23 6.98
N SER A 8 16.09 7.80 6.88
CA SER A 8 16.94 8.07 5.71
C SER A 8 17.36 6.78 5.02
N GLY A 9 17.43 6.82 3.69
CA GLY A 9 17.86 5.66 2.88
C GLY A 9 19.25 5.15 3.28
N ARG A 10 20.20 6.04 3.57
CA ARG A 10 21.56 5.67 4.03
C ARG A 10 21.54 4.95 5.38
N SER A 11 20.68 5.36 6.30
CA SER A 11 20.56 4.68 7.60
C SER A 11 19.90 3.31 7.45
N CYS A 12 18.92 3.16 6.56
CA CYS A 12 18.29 1.88 6.25
C CYS A 12 19.26 0.91 5.58
N GLU A 13 20.03 1.38 4.60
CA GLU A 13 21.07 0.56 3.93
C GLU A 13 22.11 0.05 4.93
N ARG A 14 22.57 0.91 5.83
CA ARG A 14 23.49 0.51 6.91
C ARG A 14 22.88 -0.54 7.82
N LEU A 15 21.62 -0.39 8.22
CA LEU A 15 20.94 -1.39 9.04
C LEU A 15 20.87 -2.74 8.31
N VAL A 16 20.42 -2.75 7.05
CA VAL A 16 20.31 -4.00 6.26
C VAL A 16 21.68 -4.66 6.08
N GLN A 17 22.75 -3.90 5.90
CA GLN A 17 24.11 -4.44 5.85
C GLN A 17 24.57 -5.04 7.20
N GLN A 18 24.23 -4.41 8.33
CA GLN A 18 24.55 -4.92 9.66
C GLN A 18 23.80 -6.22 9.99
N LEU A 19 22.55 -6.33 9.55
CA LEU A 19 21.75 -7.54 9.68
C LEU A 19 22.14 -8.61 8.64
N GLY A 20 22.61 -8.17 7.47
CA GLY A 20 23.04 -9.00 6.34
C GLY A 20 24.36 -9.70 6.60
N GLY A 21 24.34 -10.77 7.39
CA GLY A 21 25.43 -11.74 7.49
C GLY A 21 25.41 -12.76 6.34
N ARG A 22 25.72 -14.02 6.63
CA ARG A 22 25.66 -15.14 5.66
C ARG A 22 24.25 -15.46 5.12
N ALA A 23 23.19 -14.92 5.74
CA ALA A 23 21.78 -15.24 5.46
C ALA A 23 21.18 -14.51 4.24
N GLY A 24 21.88 -13.51 3.68
CA GLY A 24 21.44 -12.77 2.49
C GLY A 24 20.53 -11.56 2.78
N THR A 25 20.46 -10.66 1.80
CA THR A 25 19.81 -9.34 1.93
C THR A 25 18.29 -9.42 2.17
N ALA A 26 17.60 -10.39 1.57
CA ALA A 26 16.15 -10.52 1.72
C ALA A 26 15.72 -10.82 3.16
N ALA A 27 16.41 -11.77 3.83
CA ALA A 27 16.18 -12.09 5.23
C ALA A 27 16.49 -10.90 6.15
N ALA A 28 17.56 -10.13 5.86
CA ALA A 28 17.90 -8.93 6.61
C ALA A 28 16.83 -7.83 6.52
N VAL A 29 16.28 -7.59 5.33
CA VAL A 29 15.16 -6.65 5.12
C VAL A 29 13.91 -7.13 5.88
N SER A 30 13.58 -8.41 5.77
CA SER A 30 12.42 -8.98 6.47
C SER A 30 12.56 -8.87 7.99
N TRP A 31 13.75 -9.14 8.54
CA TRP A 31 14.02 -8.97 9.97
C TRP A 31 13.94 -7.52 10.43
N ALA A 32 14.53 -6.59 9.68
CA ALA A 32 14.43 -5.16 9.99
C ALA A 32 12.97 -4.74 10.10
N HIS A 33 12.12 -5.18 9.17
CA HIS A 33 10.69 -4.82 9.17
C HIS A 33 9.89 -5.59 10.22
N ALA A 34 10.17 -6.87 10.45
CA ALA A 34 9.57 -7.67 11.53
C ALA A 34 9.73 -7.00 12.91
N VAL A 35 10.93 -6.53 13.24
CA VAL A 35 11.18 -5.80 14.49
C VAL A 35 10.38 -4.48 14.52
N ALA A 36 10.29 -3.77 13.40
CA ALA A 36 9.53 -2.53 13.29
C ALA A 36 8.02 -2.75 13.55
N VAL A 37 7.42 -3.74 12.89
CA VAL A 37 6.00 -4.10 13.03
C VAL A 37 5.69 -4.55 14.45
N ALA A 38 6.53 -5.41 15.03
CA ALA A 38 6.34 -5.89 16.40
C ALA A 38 6.39 -4.75 17.41
N ARG A 39 7.37 -3.84 17.25
CA ARG A 39 7.50 -2.64 18.09
C ARG A 39 6.33 -1.67 17.91
N HIS A 40 5.86 -1.48 16.68
CA HIS A 40 4.68 -0.65 16.39
C HIS A 40 3.43 -1.22 17.08
N ALA A 41 3.16 -2.52 16.94
CA ALA A 41 2.01 -3.16 17.56
C ALA A 41 2.03 -3.06 19.08
N ALA A 42 3.17 -3.34 19.71
CA ALA A 42 3.34 -3.27 21.16
C ALA A 42 3.23 -1.82 21.69
N THR A 43 3.85 -0.86 21.00
CA THR A 43 3.88 0.55 21.47
C THR A 43 2.50 1.19 21.44
N HIS A 44 1.69 0.89 20.41
CA HIS A 44 0.37 1.47 20.24
C HIS A 44 -0.75 0.63 20.87
N GLY A 45 -0.39 -0.41 21.66
CA GLY A 45 -1.37 -1.26 22.34
C GLY A 45 -2.30 -2.01 21.39
N LEU A 46 -1.84 -2.31 20.16
CA LEU A 46 -2.62 -3.03 19.16
C LEU A 46 -2.78 -4.52 19.50
N LEU A 47 -1.93 -5.03 20.39
CA LEU A 47 -2.00 -6.35 21.01
C LEU A 47 -1.77 -6.21 22.51
N ASP A 48 -2.22 -7.19 23.29
CA ASP A 48 -1.91 -7.28 24.72
C ASP A 48 -0.51 -7.90 24.92
N THR A 49 0.52 -7.09 24.66
CA THR A 49 1.91 -7.53 24.67
C THR A 49 2.84 -6.41 25.12
N ARG A 50 4.02 -6.80 25.60
CA ARG A 50 5.12 -5.87 25.84
C ARG A 50 5.98 -5.73 24.59
N LEU A 51 6.89 -4.76 24.62
CA LEU A 51 7.95 -4.65 23.62
C LEU A 51 8.81 -5.92 23.65
N PRO A 52 9.14 -6.51 22.49
CA PRO A 52 10.00 -7.68 22.45
C PRO A 52 11.42 -7.35 22.92
N GLU A 53 12.05 -8.28 23.65
CA GLU A 53 13.43 -8.20 24.13
C GLU A 53 14.40 -9.10 23.34
N GLY A 54 13.90 -9.79 22.31
CA GLY A 54 14.71 -10.65 21.45
C GLY A 54 14.02 -11.09 20.15
N ALA A 55 14.77 -11.83 19.33
CA ALA A 55 14.30 -12.35 18.04
C ALA A 55 13.12 -13.31 18.22
N ASP A 56 13.19 -14.24 19.18
CA ASP A 56 12.11 -15.20 19.44
C ASP A 56 10.82 -14.53 19.95
N GLU A 57 10.94 -13.48 20.77
CA GLU A 57 9.80 -12.68 21.19
C GLU A 57 9.19 -11.87 20.04
N THR A 58 10.05 -11.37 19.14
CA THR A 58 9.58 -10.69 17.92
C THR A 58 8.74 -11.66 17.09
N LEU A 59 9.21 -12.89 16.85
CA LEU A 59 8.46 -13.91 16.10
C LEU A 59 7.17 -14.34 16.81
N ARG A 60 7.18 -14.53 18.13
CA ARG A 60 5.97 -14.83 18.91
C ARG A 60 4.92 -13.72 18.80
N LEU A 61 5.34 -12.45 18.76
CA LEU A 61 4.43 -11.34 18.54
C LEU A 61 3.86 -11.35 17.12
N LEU A 62 4.66 -11.69 16.11
CA LEU A 62 4.13 -11.90 14.75
C LEU A 62 3.12 -13.05 14.68
N ASP A 63 3.30 -14.12 15.48
CA ASP A 63 2.31 -15.20 15.60
C ASP A 63 0.99 -14.68 16.23
N GLN A 64 1.08 -13.82 17.24
CA GLN A 64 -0.11 -13.15 17.80
C GLN A 64 -0.82 -12.28 16.75
N LEU A 65 -0.08 -11.52 15.94
CA LEU A 65 -0.66 -10.76 14.83
C LEU A 65 -1.36 -11.68 13.82
N ALA A 66 -0.72 -12.80 13.47
CA ALA A 66 -1.30 -13.79 12.56
C ALA A 66 -2.60 -14.39 13.10
N GLY A 67 -2.69 -14.59 14.42
CA GLY A 67 -3.90 -15.08 15.10
C GLY A 67 -4.98 -14.02 15.32
N ALA A 68 -4.64 -12.74 15.36
CA ALA A 68 -5.56 -11.66 15.73
C ALA A 68 -6.69 -11.46 14.72
N HIS A 69 -6.41 -11.57 13.42
CA HIS A 69 -7.41 -11.36 12.36
C HIS A 69 -7.07 -12.19 11.10
N PRO A 70 -8.05 -12.77 10.38
CA PRO A 70 -7.77 -13.59 9.19
C PRO A 70 -6.92 -12.90 8.13
N ALA A 71 -7.13 -11.59 7.92
CA ALA A 71 -6.33 -10.78 7.00
C ALA A 71 -4.83 -10.69 7.35
N LEU A 72 -4.46 -11.01 8.59
CA LEU A 72 -3.09 -10.94 9.10
C LEU A 72 -2.39 -12.30 9.13
N ALA A 73 -3.06 -13.39 8.73
CA ALA A 73 -2.52 -14.75 8.77
C ALA A 73 -1.16 -14.90 8.06
N GLY A 74 -0.90 -14.08 7.03
CA GLY A 74 0.38 -14.05 6.32
C GLY A 74 1.60 -13.72 7.21
N PHE A 75 1.41 -13.11 8.39
CA PHE A 75 2.51 -12.94 9.35
C PHE A 75 3.07 -14.26 9.85
N GLY A 76 2.28 -15.34 9.82
CA GLY A 76 2.69 -16.71 10.17
C GLY A 76 3.36 -17.48 9.02
N ASP A 77 3.32 -16.96 7.79
CA ASP A 77 3.79 -17.65 6.61
C ASP A 77 5.28 -17.34 6.32
N PRO A 78 6.18 -18.34 6.33
CA PRO A 78 7.59 -18.13 6.04
C PRO A 78 7.90 -17.73 4.59
N GLN A 79 6.97 -17.95 3.65
CA GLN A 79 7.09 -17.47 2.26
C GLN A 79 6.82 -15.98 2.14
N VAL A 80 5.96 -15.43 3.02
CA VAL A 80 5.64 -14.00 3.06
C VAL A 80 6.60 -13.25 3.99
N VAL A 81 6.88 -13.80 5.17
CA VAL A 81 7.79 -13.23 6.18
C VAL A 81 9.07 -14.08 6.26
N THR A 82 10.01 -13.79 5.35
CA THR A 82 11.27 -14.56 5.24
C THR A 82 12.18 -14.46 6.47
N ALA A 83 11.95 -13.51 7.39
CA ALA A 83 12.60 -13.48 8.70
C ALA A 83 12.46 -14.83 9.44
N ARG A 84 11.35 -15.55 9.25
CA ARG A 84 11.08 -16.86 9.86
C ARG A 84 11.99 -17.99 9.38
N THR A 85 12.66 -17.82 8.24
CA THR A 85 13.57 -18.85 7.69
C THR A 85 15.01 -18.67 8.14
N SER A 86 15.28 -17.69 9.01
CA SER A 86 16.61 -17.36 9.51
C SER A 86 16.54 -16.94 10.98
N GLN A 87 17.70 -16.78 11.62
CA GLN A 87 17.79 -16.25 12.98
C GLN A 87 18.74 -15.07 13.04
N LEU A 88 18.40 -14.07 13.85
CA LEU A 88 19.32 -13.02 14.26
C LEU A 88 20.08 -13.43 15.51
N THR A 89 21.36 -13.05 15.59
CA THR A 89 22.08 -13.05 16.87
C THR A 89 21.51 -11.97 17.79
N ALA A 90 21.72 -12.10 19.11
CA ALA A 90 21.31 -11.09 20.09
C ALA A 90 21.88 -9.69 19.75
N GLN A 91 23.11 -9.63 19.24
CA GLN A 91 23.75 -8.38 18.81
C GLN A 91 23.00 -7.76 17.61
N GLN A 92 22.71 -8.54 16.57
CA GLN A 92 22.00 -8.05 15.38
C GLN A 92 20.58 -7.61 15.71
N TRP A 93 19.86 -8.39 16.51
CA TRP A 93 18.54 -7.99 16.99
C TRP A 93 18.62 -6.69 17.79
N GLY A 94 19.60 -6.55 18.69
CA GLY A 94 19.82 -5.33 19.46
C GLY A 94 20.09 -4.11 18.58
N GLN A 95 20.81 -4.27 17.47
CA GLN A 95 21.03 -3.20 16.47
C GLN A 95 19.71 -2.78 15.79
N ALA A 96 18.89 -3.73 15.34
CA ALA A 96 17.58 -3.43 14.76
C ALA A 96 16.65 -2.75 15.78
N ASN A 97 16.60 -3.25 17.01
CA ASN A 97 15.76 -2.66 18.06
C ASN A 97 16.22 -1.23 18.40
N ALA A 98 17.53 -1.00 18.56
CA ALA A 98 18.08 0.33 18.82
C ALA A 98 17.79 1.32 17.68
N PHE A 99 17.90 0.87 16.43
CA PHE A 99 17.55 1.68 15.26
C PHE A 99 16.09 2.15 15.31
N TRP A 100 15.16 1.25 15.60
CA TRP A 100 13.74 1.58 15.69
C TRP A 100 13.34 2.29 16.98
N ALA A 101 14.15 2.22 18.04
CA ALA A 101 13.99 3.02 19.24
C ALA A 101 14.28 4.51 18.97
N GLN A 102 15.20 4.81 18.06
CA GLN A 102 15.64 6.18 17.71
C GLN A 102 14.90 6.77 16.49
N THR A 103 14.19 5.92 15.75
CA THR A 103 13.42 6.28 14.56
C THR A 103 11.94 6.33 14.91
N ALA A 104 11.21 7.32 14.39
CA ALA A 104 9.78 7.54 14.66
C ALA A 104 8.84 6.49 14.03
N VAL A 105 9.16 5.19 14.11
CA VAL A 105 8.15 4.13 13.83
C VAL A 105 7.02 4.18 14.85
N THR A 106 7.29 4.78 16.01
CA THR A 106 6.27 5.19 16.98
C THR A 106 5.70 6.53 16.53
N GLU A 107 4.57 6.48 15.84
CA GLU A 107 3.90 7.65 15.29
C GLU A 107 3.22 8.46 16.41
N ASP A 108 2.83 9.70 16.11
CA ASP A 108 2.02 10.49 17.06
C ASP A 108 0.62 9.86 17.18
N ARG A 109 -0.04 10.06 18.34
CA ARG A 109 -1.36 9.48 18.69
C ARG A 109 -2.45 9.73 17.62
N ALA A 110 -2.27 10.73 16.75
CA ALA A 110 -3.20 11.08 15.69
C ALA A 110 -3.09 10.20 14.42
N ARG A 111 -1.97 9.51 14.19
CA ARG A 111 -1.75 8.65 13.01
C ARG A 111 -1.01 7.39 13.45
N MET A 112 -1.73 6.41 14.00
CA MET A 112 -1.16 5.12 14.45
C MET A 112 -1.47 4.00 13.44
N ASP A 113 -1.48 4.34 12.15
CA ASP A 113 -1.85 3.44 11.05
C ASP A 113 -0.65 2.80 10.35
N GLY A 114 0.57 3.01 10.88
CA GLY A 114 1.79 2.43 10.37
C GLY A 114 2.28 3.07 9.07
N TYR A 115 1.98 4.35 8.84
CA TYR A 115 2.51 5.13 7.72
C TYR A 115 4.04 4.99 7.60
N VAL A 116 4.75 5.15 8.72
CA VAL A 116 6.22 5.04 8.78
C VAL A 116 6.70 3.61 8.48
N LEU A 117 5.91 2.57 8.82
CA LEU A 117 6.23 1.19 8.43
C LEU A 117 6.19 1.02 6.91
N GLY A 118 5.22 1.65 6.24
CA GLY A 118 5.12 1.64 4.79
C GLY A 118 6.33 2.30 4.12
N ASP A 119 6.80 3.44 4.64
CA ASP A 119 8.01 4.13 4.17
C ASP A 119 9.27 3.28 4.39
N ALA A 120 9.38 2.69 5.58
CA ALA A 120 10.50 1.84 5.97
C ALA A 120 10.72 0.67 5.02
N TYR A 121 9.65 0.00 4.58
CA TYR A 121 9.77 -1.16 3.68
C TYR A 121 10.50 -0.82 2.37
N GLN A 122 10.16 0.29 1.74
CA GLN A 122 10.85 0.74 0.53
C GLN A 122 12.29 1.17 0.84
N ALA A 123 12.51 1.92 1.92
CA ALA A 123 13.83 2.41 2.28
C ALA A 123 14.83 1.27 2.57
N LEU A 124 14.35 0.18 3.18
CA LEU A 124 15.14 -1.02 3.49
C LEU A 124 15.38 -1.89 2.25
N SER A 125 14.40 -2.02 1.36
CA SER A 125 14.50 -2.92 0.21
C SER A 125 15.09 -2.22 -1.03
N ALA A 126 16.38 -2.42 -1.26
CA ALA A 126 17.03 -1.98 -2.51
C ALA A 126 16.37 -2.59 -3.76
N GLU A 127 15.89 -3.83 -3.64
CA GLU A 127 15.09 -4.47 -4.68
C GLU A 127 13.78 -3.74 -4.89
N ALA A 128 12.98 -3.44 -3.85
CA ALA A 128 11.75 -2.68 -4.02
C ALA A 128 11.99 -1.30 -4.66
N ARG A 129 13.11 -0.64 -4.34
CA ARG A 129 13.53 0.61 -5.01
C ARG A 129 13.85 0.41 -6.49
N ALA A 130 14.62 -0.63 -6.83
CA ALA A 130 15.16 -0.84 -8.18
C ALA A 130 14.24 -1.61 -9.15
N SER A 131 13.43 -2.55 -8.63
CA SER A 131 12.56 -3.43 -9.41
C SER A 131 11.13 -2.93 -9.53
N ARG A 132 10.74 -1.89 -8.76
CA ARG A 132 9.37 -1.35 -8.80
C ARG A 132 9.27 0.16 -9.05
N ALA A 133 10.38 0.90 -9.04
CA ALA A 133 10.40 2.38 -9.10
C ALA A 133 9.33 3.00 -8.18
N LEU A 134 9.09 2.36 -7.02
CA LEU A 134 8.16 2.81 -6.02
C LEU A 134 8.78 4.06 -5.39
N CYS A 135 8.40 5.25 -5.87
CA CYS A 135 8.44 6.45 -5.04
C CYS A 135 7.16 6.41 -4.22
N GLN A 136 7.24 6.43 -2.88
CA GLN A 136 6.05 6.56 -2.06
C GLN A 136 5.26 7.77 -2.52
N THR A 137 3.96 7.60 -2.76
CA THR A 137 3.09 8.71 -3.14
C THR A 137 3.08 9.71 -1.99
N PRO A 138 3.58 10.94 -2.18
CA PRO A 138 3.56 11.93 -1.10
C PRO A 138 2.12 12.15 -0.61
N PRO A 139 1.89 12.42 0.69
CA PRO A 139 0.54 12.53 1.24
C PRO A 139 -0.36 13.52 0.49
N TRP A 140 0.21 14.62 0.01
CA TRP A 140 -0.52 15.64 -0.74
C TRP A 140 -0.90 15.17 -2.15
N VAL A 141 -0.07 14.34 -2.80
CA VAL A 141 -0.40 13.71 -4.09
C VAL A 141 -1.48 12.66 -3.89
N ALA A 142 -1.34 11.80 -2.89
CA ALA A 142 -2.35 10.81 -2.57
C ALA A 142 -3.71 11.48 -2.32
N ARG A 143 -3.72 12.57 -1.53
CA ARG A 143 -4.92 13.38 -1.31
C ARG A 143 -5.49 13.95 -2.61
N LEU A 144 -4.66 14.56 -3.46
CA LEU A 144 -5.12 15.08 -4.75
C LEU A 144 -5.78 13.99 -5.60
N LEU A 145 -5.19 12.80 -5.69
CA LEU A 145 -5.76 11.70 -6.46
C LEU A 145 -7.13 11.26 -5.89
N LEU A 146 -7.26 11.22 -4.56
CA LEU A 146 -8.54 10.89 -3.90
C LEU A 146 -9.58 11.99 -4.10
N ASP A 147 -9.20 13.26 -4.01
CA ASP A 147 -10.10 14.39 -4.25
C ASP A 147 -10.60 14.40 -5.72
N LEU A 148 -9.78 13.95 -6.67
CA LEU A 148 -10.13 13.88 -8.09
C LEU A 148 -10.99 12.67 -8.49
N ALA A 149 -10.90 11.55 -7.76
CA ALA A 149 -11.60 10.33 -8.15
C ALA A 149 -12.50 9.73 -7.06
N LEU A 150 -12.03 9.65 -5.82
CA LEU A 150 -12.80 9.05 -4.74
C LEU A 150 -13.89 10.00 -4.20
N GLU A 151 -13.58 11.28 -4.01
CA GLU A 151 -14.57 12.27 -3.52
C GLU A 151 -15.80 12.36 -4.44
N PRO A 152 -15.69 12.55 -5.77
CA PRO A 152 -16.86 12.57 -6.66
C PRO A 152 -17.61 11.23 -6.66
N ALA A 153 -16.90 10.09 -6.63
CA ALA A 153 -17.54 8.78 -6.51
C ALA A 153 -18.37 8.66 -5.21
N ILE A 154 -17.85 9.14 -4.07
CA ILE A 154 -18.60 9.16 -2.81
C ILE A 154 -19.81 10.08 -2.91
N GLU A 155 -19.70 11.24 -3.55
CA GLU A 155 -20.82 12.18 -3.74
C GLU A 155 -21.94 11.56 -4.59
N GLU A 156 -21.61 10.73 -5.58
CA GLU A 156 -22.57 10.05 -6.44
C GLU A 156 -23.29 8.88 -5.77
N VAL A 157 -22.55 7.93 -5.18
CA VAL A 157 -23.14 6.66 -4.68
C VAL A 157 -23.25 6.60 -3.15
N GLY A 158 -22.62 7.53 -2.46
CA GLY A 158 -22.60 7.62 -1.00
C GLY A 158 -21.50 6.77 -0.34
N PRO A 159 -21.05 7.16 0.86
CA PRO A 159 -19.91 6.54 1.55
C PRO A 159 -20.17 5.12 2.06
N GLY A 160 -21.43 4.66 2.01
CA GLY A 160 -21.81 3.29 2.37
C GLY A 160 -21.79 2.29 1.22
N GLN A 161 -21.70 2.78 -0.02
CA GLN A 161 -21.77 1.94 -1.23
C GLN A 161 -20.53 2.06 -2.11
N VAL A 162 -19.80 3.17 -2.01
CA VAL A 162 -18.60 3.42 -2.83
C VAL A 162 -17.61 2.27 -2.78
N ARG A 163 -17.11 1.87 -3.94
CA ARG A 163 -16.03 0.88 -4.09
C ARG A 163 -14.87 1.51 -4.84
N MET A 164 -13.69 1.46 -4.23
CA MET A 164 -12.45 1.97 -4.77
C MET A 164 -11.37 0.89 -4.79
N ILE A 165 -10.54 0.87 -5.83
CA ILE A 165 -9.38 -0.01 -5.91
C ILE A 165 -8.09 0.74 -6.25
N ASP A 166 -6.99 0.30 -5.64
CA ASP A 166 -5.62 0.52 -6.10
C ASP A 166 -5.00 -0.79 -6.58
N PRO A 167 -4.85 -1.03 -7.90
CA PRO A 167 -4.35 -2.29 -8.44
C PRO A 167 -2.82 -2.43 -8.31
N SER A 168 -2.14 -1.48 -7.67
CA SER A 168 -0.70 -1.48 -7.43
C SER A 168 -0.40 -0.86 -6.06
N CYS A 169 -1.12 -1.32 -5.03
CA CYS A 169 -1.25 -0.60 -3.77
C CYS A 169 0.05 -0.48 -2.95
N GLY A 170 1.08 -1.26 -3.28
CA GLY A 170 2.34 -1.28 -2.55
C GLY A 170 2.11 -1.58 -1.08
N THR A 171 2.68 -0.75 -0.22
CA THR A 171 2.48 -0.83 1.23
C THR A 171 1.23 -0.11 1.72
N GLY A 172 0.42 0.47 0.83
CA GLY A 172 -0.94 0.91 1.14
C GLY A 172 -1.11 2.41 1.40
N HIS A 173 -0.20 3.29 0.97
CA HIS A 173 -0.29 4.73 1.25
C HIS A 173 -1.58 5.38 0.74
N ILE A 174 -1.91 5.17 -0.54
CA ILE A 174 -3.15 5.66 -1.13
C ILE A 174 -4.34 4.97 -0.47
N LEU A 175 -4.26 3.65 -0.27
CA LEU A 175 -5.37 2.85 0.24
C LEU A 175 -5.75 3.19 1.69
N VAL A 176 -4.76 3.40 2.56
CA VAL A 176 -4.98 3.83 3.96
C VAL A 176 -5.48 5.27 4.00
N ALA A 177 -5.00 6.15 3.11
CA ALA A 177 -5.55 7.49 2.97
C ALA A 177 -7.02 7.47 2.51
N ALA A 178 -7.37 6.59 1.56
CA ALA A 178 -8.74 6.37 1.10
C ALA A 178 -9.63 5.86 2.24
N PHE A 179 -9.15 4.90 3.04
CA PHE A 179 -9.86 4.40 4.23
C PHE A 179 -10.21 5.56 5.18
N HIS A 180 -9.24 6.41 5.51
CA HIS A 180 -9.49 7.56 6.39
C HIS A 180 -10.45 8.57 5.75
N HIS A 181 -10.34 8.80 4.45
CA HIS A 181 -11.20 9.72 3.70
C HIS A 181 -12.67 9.24 3.75
N VAL A 182 -12.96 7.97 3.42
CA VAL A 182 -14.33 7.41 3.48
C VAL A 182 -14.88 7.39 4.91
N ARG A 183 -14.03 7.01 5.88
CA ARG A 183 -14.42 6.98 7.30
C ARG A 183 -14.86 8.36 7.77
N ALA A 184 -14.07 9.40 7.46
CA ALA A 184 -14.31 10.78 7.89
C ALA A 184 -15.24 11.57 6.96
N PHE A 185 -15.71 10.98 5.86
CA PHE A 185 -16.50 11.69 4.86
C PHE A 185 -17.77 12.30 5.47
N ALA A 186 -17.93 13.60 5.22
CA ALA A 186 -19.11 14.39 5.57
C ALA A 186 -19.52 15.21 4.31
N PRO A 187 -20.76 15.09 3.81
CA PRO A 187 -21.19 15.81 2.62
C PRO A 187 -21.07 17.34 2.79
N ARG A 188 -20.50 18.04 1.81
CA ARG A 188 -20.46 19.51 1.80
C ARG A 188 -21.90 20.06 1.74
N GLY A 189 -22.21 21.05 2.58
CA GLY A 189 -23.50 21.76 2.55
C GLY A 189 -24.68 21.10 3.29
N ARG A 190 -24.53 19.89 3.85
CA ARG A 190 -25.53 19.31 4.78
C ARG A 190 -25.12 19.58 6.23
N ALA A 191 -25.34 20.82 6.68
CA ALA A 191 -25.32 21.12 8.10
C ALA A 191 -26.46 20.33 8.79
N GLY A 192 -26.16 19.24 9.49
CA GLY A 192 -27.15 18.55 10.32
C GLY A 192 -27.06 17.02 10.43
N GLY A 193 -26.15 16.35 9.71
CA GLY A 193 -25.91 14.92 9.95
C GLY A 193 -25.07 14.70 11.21
N TRP A 194 -25.56 13.92 12.17
CA TRP A 194 -24.68 13.38 13.22
C TRP A 194 -23.64 12.46 12.56
N PRO A 195 -22.37 12.48 13.01
CA PRO A 195 -21.37 11.55 12.52
C PRO A 195 -21.88 10.12 12.66
N ALA A 196 -21.65 9.27 11.65
CA ALA A 196 -21.96 7.86 11.78
C ALA A 196 -21.25 7.29 13.02
N PRO A 197 -21.88 6.35 13.77
CA PRO A 197 -21.19 5.66 14.84
C PRO A 197 -19.87 5.07 14.35
N ALA A 198 -18.81 5.15 15.17
CA ALA A 198 -17.45 4.78 14.77
C ALA A 198 -17.37 3.40 14.12
N HIS A 199 -18.10 2.41 14.67
CA HIS A 199 -18.20 1.06 14.11
C HIS A 199 -18.67 1.05 12.65
N LEU A 200 -19.80 1.70 12.36
CA LEU A 200 -20.35 1.77 11.00
C LEU A 200 -19.43 2.55 10.04
N ALA A 201 -18.80 3.63 10.53
CA ALA A 201 -17.88 4.43 9.73
C ALA A 201 -16.60 3.65 9.37
N VAL A 202 -16.09 2.80 10.26
CA VAL A 202 -14.93 1.94 10.01
C VAL A 202 -15.29 0.78 9.09
N GLU A 203 -16.41 0.10 9.36
CA GLU A 203 -16.88 -1.03 8.54
C GLU A 203 -17.06 -0.64 7.07
N ARG A 204 -17.78 0.47 6.83
CA ARG A 204 -17.99 0.96 5.45
C ARG A 204 -16.67 1.36 4.79
N ALA A 205 -15.74 1.94 5.55
CA ALA A 205 -14.45 2.36 5.01
C ALA A 205 -13.56 1.16 4.64
N LEU A 206 -13.55 0.08 5.43
CA LEU A 206 -12.84 -1.16 5.08
C LEU A 206 -13.46 -1.83 3.84
N ARG A 207 -14.80 -1.82 3.74
CA ARG A 207 -15.51 -2.35 2.55
C ARG A 207 -15.32 -1.49 1.31
N ALA A 208 -15.11 -0.19 1.47
CA ALA A 208 -14.96 0.73 0.35
C ALA A 208 -13.62 0.61 -0.36
N VAL A 209 -12.56 0.15 0.31
CA VAL A 209 -11.21 0.16 -0.25
C VAL A 209 -10.73 -1.24 -0.60
N SER A 210 -10.17 -1.40 -1.80
CA SER A 210 -9.57 -2.64 -2.30
C SER A 210 -8.16 -2.40 -2.82
N GLY A 211 -7.27 -3.37 -2.69
CA GLY A 211 -5.87 -3.24 -3.12
C GLY A 211 -5.32 -4.52 -3.73
N VAL A 212 -4.44 -4.40 -4.72
CA VAL A 212 -3.65 -5.52 -5.24
C VAL A 212 -2.18 -5.10 -5.31
N ASP A 213 -1.28 -5.97 -4.88
CA ASP A 213 0.15 -5.79 -5.14
C ASP A 213 0.81 -7.12 -5.52
N LEU A 214 1.84 -7.07 -6.35
CA LEU A 214 2.60 -8.26 -6.74
C LEU A 214 3.36 -8.84 -5.53
N ASP A 215 3.72 -8.02 -4.55
CA ASP A 215 4.44 -8.44 -3.36
C ASP A 215 3.51 -8.90 -2.24
N PRO A 216 3.60 -10.17 -1.81
CA PRO A 216 2.75 -10.67 -0.73
C PRO A 216 3.03 -9.98 0.61
N TYR A 217 4.26 -9.53 0.86
CA TYR A 217 4.60 -8.80 2.08
C TYR A 217 4.05 -7.38 2.06
N ALA A 218 4.10 -6.68 0.92
CA ALA A 218 3.53 -5.34 0.81
C ALA A 218 1.99 -5.37 0.96
N ALA A 219 1.34 -6.37 0.36
CA ALA A 219 -0.08 -6.64 0.57
C ALA A 219 -0.40 -6.94 2.04
N LEU A 220 0.39 -7.81 2.70
CA LEU A 220 0.24 -8.10 4.13
C LEU A 220 0.39 -6.85 5.01
N LEU A 221 1.40 -6.02 4.72
CA LEU A 221 1.63 -4.77 5.44
C LEU A 221 0.48 -3.79 5.24
N THR A 222 -0.09 -3.71 4.03
CA THR A 222 -1.29 -2.91 3.75
C THR A 222 -2.47 -3.37 4.61
N ARG A 223 -2.72 -4.69 4.69
CA ARG A 223 -3.77 -5.26 5.55
C ARG A 223 -3.57 -4.91 7.03
N TYR A 224 -2.32 -5.01 7.51
CA TYR A 224 -1.93 -4.59 8.85
C TYR A 224 -2.26 -3.12 9.11
N ARG A 225 -1.86 -2.23 8.20
CA ARG A 225 -2.06 -0.79 8.35
C ARG A 225 -3.55 -0.40 8.34
N LEU A 226 -4.36 -1.01 7.47
CA LEU A 226 -5.81 -0.82 7.47
C LEU A 226 -6.45 -1.26 8.80
N LEU A 227 -6.06 -2.43 9.31
CA LEU A 227 -6.58 -2.93 10.58
C LEU A 227 -6.07 -2.15 11.79
N ALA A 228 -4.83 -1.66 11.76
CA ALA A 228 -4.31 -0.76 12.78
C ALA A 228 -5.12 0.55 12.79
N GLY A 229 -5.36 1.15 11.63
CA GLY A 229 -6.24 2.32 11.49
C GLY A 229 -7.67 2.08 11.99
N ALA A 230 -8.23 0.90 11.73
CA ALA A 230 -9.53 0.47 12.25
C ALA A 230 -9.53 0.31 13.78
N ALA A 231 -8.58 -0.42 14.34
CA ALA A 231 -8.45 -0.65 15.78
C ALA A 231 -8.30 0.68 16.54
N VAL A 232 -7.49 1.60 16.01
CA VAL A 232 -7.32 2.96 16.56
C VAL A 232 -8.62 3.75 16.53
N ALA A 233 -9.35 3.70 15.41
CA ALA A 233 -10.64 4.36 15.26
C ALA A 233 -11.69 3.83 16.26
N LEU A 234 -11.68 2.52 16.50
CA LEU A 234 -12.57 1.83 17.43
C LEU A 234 -12.10 1.90 18.89
N ARG A 235 -10.86 2.33 19.13
CA ARG A 235 -10.18 2.31 20.43
C ARG A 235 -10.13 0.91 21.03
N CYS A 236 -9.83 -0.08 20.20
CA CYS A 236 -9.74 -1.48 20.57
C CYS A 236 -8.40 -2.06 20.11
N ARG A 237 -8.14 -3.30 20.51
CA ARG A 237 -7.01 -4.09 19.99
C ARG A 237 -7.37 -4.75 18.66
N LEU A 238 -6.36 -5.27 17.95
CA LEU A 238 -6.56 -5.96 16.67
C LEU A 238 -7.41 -7.23 16.80
N ASP A 239 -7.25 -7.98 17.89
CA ASP A 239 -8.03 -9.19 18.20
C ASP A 239 -9.52 -8.91 18.52
N GLN A 240 -9.87 -7.63 18.67
CA GLN A 240 -11.23 -7.16 18.94
C GLN A 240 -11.91 -6.54 17.71
N VAL A 241 -11.17 -6.35 16.61
CA VAL A 241 -11.77 -5.96 15.32
C VAL A 241 -12.59 -7.15 14.80
N PRO A 242 -13.87 -6.97 14.39
CA PRO A 242 -14.71 -8.08 13.94
C PRO A 242 -14.05 -8.90 12.83
N ARG A 243 -13.91 -10.22 13.05
CA ARG A 243 -13.15 -11.11 12.16
C ARG A 243 -13.79 -11.34 10.79
N ASP A 244 -15.08 -11.05 10.67
CA ASP A 244 -15.87 -11.13 9.45
C ASP A 244 -15.81 -9.86 8.60
N TRP A 245 -15.16 -8.80 9.10
CA TRP A 245 -14.89 -7.62 8.30
C TRP A 245 -13.80 -7.90 7.26
N ALA A 246 -14.22 -8.00 6.01
CA ALA A 246 -13.33 -8.24 4.89
C ALA A 246 -12.34 -7.09 4.72
N VAL A 247 -11.05 -7.43 4.70
CA VAL A 247 -9.96 -6.52 4.28
C VAL A 247 -9.57 -6.93 2.87
N GLN A 248 -10.04 -6.16 1.88
CA GLN A 248 -9.97 -6.51 0.46
C GLN A 248 -8.61 -6.17 -0.16
N VAL A 249 -7.55 -6.82 0.28
CA VAL A 249 -6.21 -6.65 -0.29
C VAL A 249 -5.71 -8.01 -0.75
N ALA A 250 -5.28 -8.15 -1.99
CA ALA A 250 -4.75 -9.40 -2.54
C ALA A 250 -3.29 -9.27 -2.98
N SER A 251 -2.60 -10.42 -3.02
CA SER A 251 -1.29 -10.51 -3.67
C SER A 251 -1.46 -11.24 -5.00
N ALA A 252 -1.29 -10.52 -6.10
CA ALA A 252 -1.50 -11.03 -7.45
C ALA A 252 -0.75 -10.19 -8.48
N ASP A 253 -0.54 -10.73 -9.68
CA ASP A 253 -0.08 -9.93 -10.82
C ASP A 253 -1.28 -9.19 -11.42
N ALA A 254 -1.43 -7.90 -11.08
CA ALA A 254 -2.57 -7.10 -11.50
C ALA A 254 -2.79 -7.06 -13.03
N LEU A 255 -1.73 -7.22 -13.83
CA LEU A 255 -1.83 -7.17 -15.29
C LEU A 255 -2.10 -8.53 -15.93
N LEU A 256 -1.78 -9.64 -15.25
CA LEU A 256 -1.78 -10.98 -15.84
C LEU A 256 -2.64 -12.01 -15.11
N ASP A 257 -3.06 -11.75 -13.88
CA ASP A 257 -3.96 -12.61 -13.12
C ASP A 257 -5.42 -12.25 -13.45
N GLU A 258 -6.06 -13.11 -14.24
CA GLU A 258 -7.46 -12.94 -14.64
C GLU A 258 -8.44 -13.64 -13.70
N GLN A 259 -7.94 -14.37 -12.69
CA GLN A 259 -8.74 -15.16 -11.77
C GLN A 259 -8.93 -14.48 -10.41
N GLU A 260 -8.05 -13.55 -10.05
CA GLU A 260 -8.17 -12.76 -8.82
C GLU A 260 -9.50 -11.96 -8.80
N PRO A 261 -10.41 -12.23 -7.84
CA PRO A 261 -11.73 -11.58 -7.77
C PRO A 261 -11.70 -10.05 -7.68
N LEU A 262 -10.67 -9.47 -7.04
CA LEU A 262 -10.51 -8.01 -6.97
C LEU A 262 -10.16 -7.38 -8.33
N LEU A 263 -9.76 -8.18 -9.33
CA LEU A 263 -9.41 -7.70 -10.66
C LEU A 263 -10.52 -7.94 -11.70
N LEU A 264 -11.71 -8.40 -11.29
CA LEU A 264 -12.83 -8.48 -12.24
C LEU A 264 -13.24 -7.06 -12.68
N ARG A 265 -13.52 -6.94 -13.98
CA ARG A 265 -13.72 -5.66 -14.68
C ARG A 265 -15.06 -5.02 -14.34
N GLY A 266 -15.13 -3.69 -14.44
CA GLY A 266 -16.38 -2.94 -14.36
C GLY A 266 -17.03 -2.87 -12.96
N GLN A 267 -16.25 -3.01 -11.89
CA GLN A 267 -16.78 -3.16 -10.52
C GLN A 267 -16.65 -1.92 -9.63
N TYR A 268 -15.76 -0.98 -9.98
CA TYR A 268 -15.33 0.07 -9.06
C TYR A 268 -15.84 1.45 -9.45
N ASP A 269 -16.34 2.20 -8.48
CA ASP A 269 -16.76 3.60 -8.63
C ASP A 269 -15.56 4.54 -8.76
N ALA A 270 -14.44 4.18 -8.12
CA ALA A 270 -13.18 4.90 -8.22
C ALA A 270 -12.00 3.95 -8.42
N VAL A 271 -11.04 4.30 -9.27
CA VAL A 271 -9.80 3.57 -9.42
C VAL A 271 -8.63 4.54 -9.29
N VAL A 272 -7.81 4.35 -8.28
CA VAL A 272 -6.72 5.28 -7.94
C VAL A 272 -5.43 4.52 -7.75
N GLY A 273 -4.33 5.00 -8.32
CA GLY A 273 -3.07 4.29 -8.18
C GLY A 273 -1.84 5.08 -8.56
N ASN A 274 -0.71 4.57 -8.09
CA ASN A 274 0.62 4.98 -8.50
C ASN A 274 1.39 3.77 -9.05
N PRO A 275 1.14 3.37 -10.31
CA PRO A 275 1.73 2.17 -10.88
C PRO A 275 3.25 2.28 -11.07
N PRO A 276 3.97 1.17 -11.25
CA PRO A 276 5.43 1.18 -11.41
C PRO A 276 5.89 1.84 -12.73
N TYR A 277 6.90 2.71 -12.67
CA TYR A 277 7.44 3.46 -13.84
C TYR A 277 8.64 2.78 -14.50
N ILE A 278 8.53 1.47 -14.73
CA ILE A 278 9.63 0.65 -15.25
C ILE A 278 9.22 -0.07 -16.53
N ALA A 279 10.22 -0.57 -17.25
CA ALA A 279 10.04 -1.57 -18.28
C ALA A 279 10.15 -2.98 -17.68
N VAL A 280 9.33 -3.90 -18.18
CA VAL A 280 9.43 -5.32 -17.83
C VAL A 280 10.72 -5.90 -18.40
N ARG A 281 11.58 -6.44 -17.51
CA ARG A 281 12.88 -7.01 -17.89
C ARG A 281 12.72 -8.34 -18.62
N ASP A 282 11.91 -9.24 -18.07
CA ASP A 282 11.63 -10.54 -18.66
C ASP A 282 10.86 -10.41 -19.98
N SER A 283 11.37 -11.02 -21.04
CA SER A 283 10.81 -10.87 -22.38
C SER A 283 9.46 -11.57 -22.54
N ALA A 284 9.31 -12.75 -21.96
CA ALA A 284 8.07 -13.53 -22.05
C ALA A 284 6.91 -12.79 -21.36
N THR A 285 7.14 -12.29 -20.15
CA THR A 285 6.19 -11.49 -19.37
C THR A 285 5.83 -10.19 -20.11
N ARG A 286 6.85 -9.48 -20.61
CA ARG A 286 6.65 -8.26 -21.40
C ARG A 286 5.79 -8.51 -22.64
N ASP A 287 6.02 -9.61 -23.34
CA ASP A 287 5.28 -9.90 -24.57
C ASP A 287 3.85 -10.37 -24.28
N ARG A 288 3.61 -11.07 -23.15
CA ARG A 288 2.25 -11.36 -22.65
C ARG A 288 1.48 -10.08 -22.32
N ILE A 289 2.06 -9.18 -21.52
CA ILE A 289 1.44 -7.89 -21.19
C ILE A 289 1.17 -7.07 -22.46
N ARG A 290 2.13 -7.03 -23.41
CA ARG A 290 1.94 -6.31 -24.68
C ARG A 290 0.76 -6.85 -25.48
N ARG A 291 0.62 -8.18 -25.57
CA ARG A 291 -0.53 -8.79 -26.26
C ARG A 291 -1.84 -8.47 -25.55
N ARG A 292 -1.85 -8.51 -24.22
CA ARG A 292 -3.05 -8.27 -23.41
C ARG A 292 -3.55 -6.83 -23.44
N TYR A 293 -2.62 -5.88 -23.51
CA TYR A 293 -2.87 -4.44 -23.51
C TYR A 293 -2.39 -3.79 -24.80
N ALA A 294 -2.62 -4.46 -25.93
CA ALA A 294 -2.13 -4.04 -27.24
C ALA A 294 -2.63 -2.64 -27.66
N GLN A 295 -3.74 -2.17 -27.09
CA GLN A 295 -4.31 -0.85 -27.31
C GLN A 295 -3.44 0.30 -26.75
N VAL A 296 -2.62 0.04 -25.72
CA VAL A 296 -1.72 1.05 -25.12
C VAL A 296 -0.24 0.70 -25.21
N CYS A 297 0.12 -0.58 -25.38
CA CYS A 297 1.51 -1.01 -25.44
C CYS A 297 2.05 -1.01 -26.88
N SER A 298 3.11 -0.22 -27.12
CA SER A 298 3.89 -0.24 -28.37
C SER A 298 5.39 -0.38 -28.09
N GLY A 299 6.10 -1.19 -28.89
CA GLY A 299 7.55 -1.37 -28.77
C GLY A 299 8.04 -1.67 -27.34
N LYS A 300 9.02 -0.88 -26.88
CA LYS A 300 9.45 -0.83 -25.47
C LYS A 300 8.56 0.16 -24.72
N TYR A 301 7.64 -0.35 -23.91
CA TYR A 301 6.68 0.46 -23.14
C TYR A 301 7.03 0.49 -21.64
N SER A 302 6.50 1.48 -20.93
CA SER A 302 6.48 1.54 -19.46
C SER A 302 5.23 0.83 -18.92
N LEU A 303 5.33 0.15 -17.79
CA LEU A 303 4.21 -0.50 -17.10
C LEU A 303 3.08 0.49 -16.75
N ALA A 304 3.37 1.78 -16.62
CA ALA A 304 2.35 2.80 -16.36
C ALA A 304 1.22 2.82 -17.42
N LEU A 305 1.49 2.47 -18.68
CA LEU A 305 0.47 2.45 -19.74
C LEU A 305 -0.51 1.26 -19.64
N PRO A 306 -0.06 -0.01 -19.56
CA PRO A 306 -0.99 -1.12 -19.35
C PRO A 306 -1.74 -1.02 -18.01
N PHE A 307 -1.13 -0.45 -16.96
CA PHE A 307 -1.87 -0.15 -15.73
C PHE A 307 -2.97 0.90 -15.96
N PHE A 308 -2.74 1.94 -16.75
CA PHE A 308 -3.80 2.91 -17.09
C PHE A 308 -4.98 2.22 -17.78
N ALA A 309 -4.69 1.31 -18.72
CA ALA A 309 -5.73 0.53 -19.39
C ALA A 309 -6.44 -0.44 -18.42
N LEU A 310 -5.72 -1.11 -17.52
CA LEU A 310 -6.31 -1.92 -16.47
C LEU A 310 -7.23 -1.08 -15.57
N MET A 311 -6.78 0.08 -15.11
CA MET A 311 -7.57 0.95 -14.24
C MET A 311 -8.88 1.37 -14.92
N THR A 312 -8.83 1.62 -16.23
CA THR A 312 -10.02 1.87 -17.05
C THR A 312 -10.94 0.66 -17.16
N ASP A 313 -10.38 -0.54 -17.33
CA ASP A 313 -11.14 -1.79 -17.38
C ASP A 313 -11.77 -2.17 -16.01
N LEU A 314 -11.16 -1.77 -14.89
CA LEU A 314 -11.66 -2.03 -13.53
C LEU A 314 -12.81 -1.10 -13.13
N ALA A 315 -12.78 0.14 -13.62
CA ALA A 315 -13.83 1.11 -13.36
C ALA A 315 -15.16 0.66 -13.99
N ARG A 316 -16.26 0.82 -13.27
CA ARG A 316 -17.60 0.68 -13.86
C ARG A 316 -17.85 1.78 -14.91
N PRO A 317 -18.84 1.65 -15.80
CA PRO A 317 -19.28 2.76 -16.63
C PRO A 317 -19.59 4.00 -15.76
N GLY A 318 -18.98 5.13 -16.10
CA GLY A 318 -19.06 6.38 -15.33
C GLY A 318 -18.27 6.40 -14.03
N GLY A 319 -17.39 5.43 -13.78
CA GLY A 319 -16.46 5.44 -12.65
C GLY A 319 -15.31 6.43 -12.86
N HIS A 320 -14.76 6.93 -11.76
CA HIS A 320 -13.71 7.95 -11.75
C HIS A 320 -12.32 7.33 -11.64
N ILE A 321 -11.35 7.84 -12.39
CA ILE A 321 -9.99 7.27 -12.44
C ILE A 321 -8.96 8.36 -12.18
N ALA A 322 -8.02 8.11 -11.26
CA ALA A 322 -6.90 9.00 -11.00
C ALA A 322 -5.58 8.22 -10.92
N GLN A 323 -4.68 8.45 -11.87
CA GLN A 323 -3.38 7.79 -11.92
C GLN A 323 -2.23 8.80 -11.80
N LEU A 324 -1.30 8.55 -10.88
CA LEU A 324 0.02 9.19 -10.92
C LEU A 324 0.91 8.44 -11.91
N THR A 325 1.56 9.18 -12.82
CA THR A 325 2.42 8.58 -13.86
C THR A 325 3.56 9.50 -14.28
N ALA A 326 4.64 8.92 -14.80
CA ALA A 326 5.76 9.67 -15.35
C ALA A 326 5.40 10.30 -16.71
N ASN A 327 5.82 11.54 -16.96
CA ASN A 327 5.58 12.27 -18.22
C ASN A 327 6.27 11.70 -19.48
N SER A 328 7.00 10.58 -19.35
CA SER A 328 7.76 9.96 -20.43
C SER A 328 6.90 9.49 -21.61
N PHE A 329 5.61 9.15 -21.38
CA PHE A 329 4.69 8.76 -22.47
C PHE A 329 4.40 9.92 -23.42
N MET A 330 4.50 11.18 -22.95
CA MET A 330 4.33 12.36 -23.81
C MET A 330 5.57 12.69 -24.64
N LYS A 331 6.74 12.14 -24.25
CA LYS A 331 8.05 12.53 -24.82
C LYS A 331 8.69 11.44 -25.69
N ARG A 332 8.16 10.21 -25.66
CA ARG A 332 8.81 9.04 -26.26
C ARG A 332 7.85 8.30 -27.18
N GLU A 333 8.40 7.72 -28.25
CA GLU A 333 7.65 6.99 -29.29
C GLU A 333 6.65 5.95 -28.77
N PHE A 334 6.96 5.29 -27.65
CA PHE A 334 6.07 4.26 -27.09
C PHE A 334 4.70 4.81 -26.67
N GLY A 335 4.62 6.09 -26.31
CA GLY A 335 3.38 6.73 -25.86
C GLY A 335 2.54 7.34 -26.97
N LYS A 336 3.06 7.41 -28.22
CA LYS A 336 2.33 7.98 -29.36
C LYS A 336 0.95 7.35 -29.54
N LYS A 337 0.89 6.02 -29.54
CA LYS A 337 -0.38 5.27 -29.62
C LYS A 337 -1.34 5.61 -28.48
N PHE A 338 -0.81 5.70 -27.26
CA PHE A 338 -1.61 6.03 -26.08
C PHE A 338 -2.22 7.43 -26.19
N VAL A 339 -1.43 8.42 -26.60
CA VAL A 339 -1.87 9.82 -26.72
C VAL A 339 -2.80 10.04 -27.91
N GLU A 340 -2.48 9.49 -29.08
CA GLU A 340 -3.24 9.78 -30.32
C GLU A 340 -4.47 8.90 -30.51
N GLN A 341 -4.53 7.72 -29.86
CA GLN A 341 -5.59 6.72 -30.12
C GLN A 341 -6.36 6.32 -28.87
N TYR A 342 -5.69 6.19 -27.72
CA TYR A 342 -6.34 5.68 -26.52
C TYR A 342 -6.99 6.78 -25.67
N LEU A 343 -6.22 7.81 -25.29
CA LEU A 343 -6.75 8.93 -24.49
C LEU A 343 -7.95 9.65 -25.13
N PRO A 344 -8.00 9.90 -26.46
CA PRO A 344 -9.14 10.57 -27.08
C PRO A 344 -10.45 9.77 -27.02
N ALA A 345 -10.41 8.49 -26.67
CA ALA A 345 -11.59 7.65 -26.49
C ALA A 345 -12.17 7.72 -25.07
N LEU A 346 -11.56 8.49 -24.17
CA LEU A 346 -11.97 8.65 -22.77
C LEU A 346 -12.49 10.06 -22.50
N ASP A 347 -13.35 10.20 -21.50
CA ASP A 347 -13.74 11.50 -20.95
C ASP A 347 -12.63 12.02 -20.01
N LEU A 348 -11.58 12.57 -20.60
CA LEU A 348 -10.42 13.05 -19.87
C LEU A 348 -10.68 14.45 -19.31
N THR A 349 -10.93 14.53 -18.00
CA THR A 349 -11.24 15.81 -17.32
C THR A 349 -10.00 16.60 -16.93
N TRP A 350 -8.95 15.93 -16.47
CA TRP A 350 -7.76 16.57 -15.89
C TRP A 350 -6.46 15.97 -16.41
N VAL A 351 -5.51 16.84 -16.75
CA VAL A 351 -4.08 16.50 -16.93
C VAL A 351 -3.29 17.51 -16.11
N ILE A 352 -2.70 17.05 -15.00
CA ILE A 352 -1.97 17.89 -14.06
C ILE A 352 -0.48 17.58 -14.19
N ASP A 353 0.29 18.50 -14.78
CA ASP A 353 1.75 18.41 -14.77
C ASP A 353 2.30 18.98 -13.47
N SER A 354 2.88 18.12 -12.65
CA SER A 354 3.53 18.49 -11.39
C SER A 354 5.04 18.70 -11.55
N SER A 355 5.53 18.93 -12.77
CA SER A 355 6.94 19.23 -13.02
C SER A 355 7.40 20.44 -12.18
N GLY A 356 8.54 20.30 -11.50
CA GLY A 356 9.06 21.30 -10.56
C GLY A 356 8.56 21.15 -9.11
N ALA A 357 7.51 20.36 -8.86
CA ALA A 357 7.23 19.85 -7.52
C ALA A 357 8.14 18.63 -7.26
N TYR A 358 8.94 18.65 -6.19
CA TYR A 358 9.74 17.49 -5.78
C TYR A 358 8.79 16.41 -5.22
N ILE A 359 8.51 15.38 -6.04
CA ILE A 359 7.63 14.23 -5.73
C ILE A 359 8.45 12.96 -5.56
#